data_AF-A0A7W0G948-F1
#
_entry.id   AF-A0A7W0G948-F1
#
_cell.length_a   1.000
_cell.length_b   1.000
_cell.length_c   1.000
_cell.angle_alpha   90.00
_cell.angle_beta   90.00
_cell.angle_gamma   90.00
#
_symmetry.space_group_name_H-M   'P 1'
#
loop_
_entity.id
_entity.type
_entity.pdbx_description
1 polymer ?
#
loop_
_entity_poly.entity_id
_entity_poly.type
_entity_poly.pdbx_seq_one_letter_code
_entity_poly.pdbx_strand_id
1 'polypeptide(L)'
;MRYSFKAKRAVKGMFRSKRSTILVASLLGAATFAGAGLADVWSLSVSKDTNNVRMRVQHFSTSNFDSNWHTHPGVVIVQVEQGSLTYTGANCVKKTYAAGDTFIEIPNTSA
;
A
#
# COMPACT_ATOMS: atom_id res chain seq x y z
N MET A 1 67.89 19.89 20.68
CA MET A 1 66.69 19.92 21.55
C MET A 1 65.83 18.70 21.23
N ARG A 2 65.59 17.82 22.20
CA ARG A 2 64.74 16.63 22.08
C ARG A 2 63.38 16.94 22.71
N TYR A 3 62.29 16.90 21.95
CA TYR A 3 60.94 16.96 22.51
C TYR A 3 60.36 15.56 22.59
N SER A 4 60.17 15.09 23.83
CA SER A 4 59.47 13.86 24.18
C SER A 4 57.99 14.18 24.38
N PHE A 5 57.12 13.59 23.58
CA PHE A 5 55.67 13.57 23.85
C PHE A 5 55.24 12.14 24.16
N LYS A 6 54.97 11.89 25.45
CA LYS A 6 54.19 10.74 25.91
C LYS A 6 52.75 11.21 26.10
N ALA A 7 51.85 10.85 25.19
CA ALA A 7 50.41 10.98 25.39
C ALA A 7 49.76 9.60 25.51
N LYS A 8 48.80 9.51 26.42
CA LYS A 8 48.30 8.30 27.08
C LYS A 8 47.09 7.69 26.35
N ARG A 9 47.07 6.36 26.33
CA ARG A 9 45.95 5.44 26.61
C ARG A 9 44.64 5.54 25.78
N ALA A 10 44.46 4.49 24.97
CA ALA A 10 43.27 3.66 24.81
C ALA A 10 41.93 4.30 24.40
N VAL A 11 41.60 4.13 23.11
CA VAL A 11 40.22 3.85 22.67
C VAL A 11 40.27 2.64 21.74
N LYS A 12 40.56 1.45 22.31
CA LYS A 12 40.27 0.16 21.65
C LYS A 12 39.09 -0.45 22.39
N GLY A 13 37.88 -0.22 21.90
CA GLY A 13 36.71 -0.77 22.57
C GLY A 13 35.38 -0.33 21.99
N MET A 14 35.16 -0.44 20.68
CA MET A 14 33.81 -0.28 20.12
C MET A 14 33.37 -1.45 19.22
N PHE A 15 33.96 -2.64 19.36
CA PHE A 15 33.48 -3.84 18.68
C PHE A 15 33.81 -5.10 19.50
N ARG A 16 33.17 -5.28 20.66
CA ARG A 16 33.36 -6.50 21.49
C ARG A 16 32.09 -7.03 22.15
N SER A 17 30.93 -6.88 21.51
CA SER A 17 29.68 -7.45 22.02
C SER A 17 28.92 -8.17 20.92
N LYS A 18 29.13 -9.49 20.81
CA LYS A 18 28.30 -10.41 20.00
C LYS A 18 26.82 -10.36 20.41
N ARG A 19 26.54 -9.85 21.62
CA ARG A 19 25.19 -9.69 22.18
C ARG A 19 24.41 -8.56 21.49
N SER A 20 25.08 -7.49 21.07
CA SER A 20 24.42 -6.40 20.32
C SER A 20 24.04 -6.83 18.90
N THR A 21 24.85 -7.67 18.26
CA THR A 21 24.55 -8.21 16.93
C THR A 21 23.35 -9.15 16.96
N ILE A 22 23.23 -9.96 18.00
CA ILE A 22 22.10 -10.88 18.20
C ILE A 22 20.80 -10.11 18.49
N LEU A 23 20.85 -9.03 19.29
CA LEU A 23 19.69 -8.18 19.59
C LEU A 23 19.16 -7.43 18.36
N VAL A 24 20.04 -6.90 17.51
CA VAL A 24 19.62 -6.25 16.26
C VAL A 24 19.05 -7.27 15.27
N ALA A 25 19.64 -8.45 15.15
CA ALA A 25 19.12 -9.51 14.28
C ALA A 25 17.75 -10.05 14.73
N SER A 26 17.49 -10.11 16.04
CA SER A 26 16.21 -10.57 16.58
C SER A 26 15.09 -9.51 16.47
N LEU A 27 15.41 -8.22 16.55
CA LEU A 27 14.44 -7.15 16.28
C LEU A 27 14.05 -7.07 14.79
N LEU A 28 14.96 -7.38 13.86
CA LEU A 28 14.65 -7.49 12.43
C LEU A 28 13.91 -8.80 12.08
N GLY A 29 14.20 -9.90 12.77
CA GLY A 29 13.54 -11.19 12.53
C GLY A 29 12.09 -11.27 13.06
N ALA A 30 11.77 -10.56 14.15
CA ALA A 30 10.47 -10.63 14.80
C ALA A 30 9.35 -9.84 14.10
N ALA A 31 9.66 -9.05 13.06
CA ALA A 31 8.66 -8.27 12.33
C ALA A 31 7.98 -9.05 11.17
N THR A 32 8.33 -10.32 10.95
CA THR A 32 7.90 -11.07 9.74
C THR A 32 6.94 -12.23 9.98
N PHE A 33 6.27 -12.30 11.15
CA PHE A 33 5.25 -13.33 11.40
C PHE A 33 3.90 -12.74 11.81
N ALA A 34 3.18 -12.25 10.80
CA ALA A 34 1.71 -12.20 10.81
C ALA A 34 1.22 -12.60 9.40
N GLY A 35 1.28 -13.90 9.12
CA GLY A 35 0.63 -14.49 7.95
C GLY A 35 -0.87 -14.54 8.17
N ALA A 36 -1.57 -13.53 7.65
CA ALA A 36 -2.98 -13.57 7.29
C ALA A 36 -3.09 -12.79 5.97
N GLY A 37 -3.70 -13.39 4.95
CA GLY A 37 -3.68 -12.90 3.56
C GLY A 37 -3.86 -11.39 3.44
N LEU A 38 -2.77 -10.70 3.12
CA LEU A 38 -2.84 -9.31 2.73
C LEU A 38 -3.32 -9.33 1.29
N ALA A 39 -4.51 -8.80 1.02
CA ALA A 39 -4.83 -8.41 -0.34
C ALA A 39 -3.76 -7.38 -0.75
N ASP A 40 -2.89 -7.74 -1.67
CA ASP A 40 -1.86 -6.84 -2.19
C ASP A 40 -2.54 -5.76 -3.02
N VAL A 41 -3.11 -4.74 -2.38
CA VAL A 41 -3.73 -3.60 -3.04
C VAL A 41 -2.71 -2.48 -3.13
N TRP A 42 -2.17 -2.28 -4.33
CA TRP A 42 -1.38 -1.11 -4.65
C TRP A 42 -2.29 -0.08 -5.29
N SER A 43 -2.32 1.13 -4.74
CA SER A 43 -3.11 2.22 -5.31
C SER A 43 -2.30 3.50 -5.48
N LEU A 44 -2.40 4.09 -6.66
CA LEU A 44 -1.99 5.47 -6.90
C LEU A 44 -3.25 6.32 -6.99
N SER A 45 -3.32 7.40 -6.20
CA SER A 45 -4.45 8.32 -6.22
C SER A 45 -3.97 9.72 -6.55
N VAL A 46 -4.50 10.29 -7.63
CA VAL A 46 -4.32 11.69 -7.99
C VAL A 46 -5.67 12.40 -7.86
N SER A 47 -5.72 13.46 -7.06
CA SER A 47 -6.93 14.28 -6.91
C SER A 47 -6.70 15.68 -7.47
N LYS A 48 -7.76 16.23 -8.05
CA LYS A 48 -7.82 17.64 -8.45
C LYS A 48 -9.18 18.17 -8.07
N ASP A 49 -9.17 19.21 -7.25
CA ASP A 49 -10.38 19.93 -6.91
C ASP A 49 -10.54 21.13 -7.84
N THR A 50 -11.77 21.37 -8.28
CA THR A 50 -12.16 22.54 -9.07
C THR A 50 -13.38 23.17 -8.41
N ASN A 51 -13.76 24.38 -8.81
CA ASN A 51 -14.94 25.04 -8.23
C ASN A 51 -16.27 24.28 -8.48
N ASN A 52 -16.31 23.38 -9.46
CA ASN A 52 -17.54 22.67 -9.88
C ASN A 52 -17.47 21.16 -9.67
N VAL A 53 -16.28 20.55 -9.79
CA VAL A 53 -16.07 19.10 -9.66
C VAL A 53 -14.82 18.78 -8.86
N ARG A 54 -14.93 17.81 -7.96
CA ARG A 54 -13.80 17.17 -7.30
C ARG A 54 -13.49 15.87 -8.01
N MET A 55 -12.38 15.84 -8.75
CA MET A 55 -11.95 14.66 -9.49
C MET A 55 -10.93 13.87 -8.69
N ARG A 56 -11.08 12.54 -8.67
CA ARG A 56 -10.09 11.61 -8.13
C ARG A 56 -9.90 10.47 -9.11
N VAL A 57 -8.68 10.32 -9.62
CA VAL A 57 -8.29 9.18 -10.46
C VAL A 57 -7.51 8.23 -9.56
N GLN A 58 -7.94 6.98 -9.51
CA GLN A 58 -7.31 5.93 -8.71
C GLN A 58 -6.98 4.76 -9.62
N HIS A 59 -5.72 4.36 -9.65
CA HIS A 59 -5.29 3.16 -10.32
C HIS A 59 -5.03 2.09 -9.24
N PHE A 60 -5.71 0.95 -9.36
CA PHE A 60 -5.64 -0.15 -8.40
C PHE A 60 -5.04 -1.39 -9.06
N SER A 61 -4.07 -2.01 -8.40
CA SER A 61 -3.54 -3.33 -8.75
C SER A 61 -3.73 -4.26 -7.56
N THR A 62 -4.41 -5.39 -7.79
CA THR A 62 -4.73 -6.37 -6.75
C THR A 62 -4.99 -7.75 -7.33
N SER A 63 -4.84 -8.80 -6.52
CA SER A 63 -5.01 -10.20 -6.93
C SER A 63 -6.28 -10.86 -6.38
N ASN A 64 -6.83 -10.39 -5.24
CA ASN A 64 -8.04 -10.91 -4.59
C ASN A 64 -8.63 -9.88 -3.61
N PHE A 65 -9.18 -8.79 -4.13
CA PHE A 65 -9.73 -7.70 -3.33
C PHE A 65 -11.25 -7.60 -3.46
N ASP A 66 -11.88 -7.24 -2.35
CA ASP A 66 -13.30 -6.90 -2.26
C ASP A 66 -13.41 -5.50 -1.65
N SER A 67 -14.08 -4.58 -2.34
CA SER A 67 -14.30 -3.20 -1.85
C SER A 67 -15.34 -3.11 -0.74
N ASN A 68 -16.05 -4.21 -0.45
CA ASN A 68 -17.28 -4.29 0.30
C ASN A 68 -18.42 -3.47 -0.31
N TRP A 69 -19.62 -3.67 0.24
CA TRP A 69 -20.82 -2.96 -0.17
C TRP A 69 -20.74 -1.47 0.19
N HIS A 70 -20.86 -0.59 -0.81
CA HIS A 70 -20.84 0.85 -0.59
C HIS A 70 -21.55 1.63 -1.70
N THR A 71 -21.66 2.95 -1.53
CA THR A 71 -22.25 3.86 -2.52
C THR A 71 -21.33 5.05 -2.77
N HIS A 72 -21.40 5.63 -3.96
CA HIS A 72 -20.69 6.87 -4.29
C HIS A 72 -21.67 8.05 -4.39
N PRO A 73 -21.36 9.20 -3.76
CA PRO A 73 -22.19 10.41 -3.90
C PRO A 73 -22.16 11.04 -5.29
N GLY A 74 -21.16 10.69 -6.11
CA GLY A 74 -20.95 11.21 -7.47
C GLY A 74 -20.81 10.08 -8.49
N VAL A 75 -20.66 10.46 -9.76
CA VAL A 75 -20.43 9.51 -10.85
C VAL A 75 -19.04 8.89 -10.71
N VAL A 76 -18.96 7.58 -10.92
CA VAL A 76 -17.69 6.86 -11.05
C VAL A 76 -17.63 6.15 -12.39
N ILE A 77 -16.46 6.26 -13.02
CA ILE A 77 -16.15 5.61 -14.29
C ILE A 77 -15.04 4.62 -13.98
N VAL A 78 -15.32 3.34 -14.22
CA VAL A 78 -14.38 2.24 -13.96
C VAL A 78 -13.94 1.65 -15.28
N GLN A 79 -12.63 1.58 -15.49
CA GLN A 79 -12.02 0.88 -16.61
C GLN A 79 -11.20 -0.29 -16.07
N VAL A 80 -11.43 -1.49 -16.61
CA VAL A 80 -10.62 -2.67 -16.27
C VAL A 80 -9.41 -2.69 -17.19
N GLU A 81 -8.24 -2.32 -16.67
CA GLU A 81 -7.02 -2.29 -17.48
C GLU A 81 -6.44 -3.70 -17.70
N GLN A 82 -6.46 -4.55 -16.67
CA GLN A 82 -5.95 -5.92 -16.70
C GLN A 82 -6.83 -6.85 -15.84
N GLY A 83 -6.84 -8.15 -16.16
CA GLY A 83 -7.59 -9.15 -15.42
C GLY A 83 -9.12 -9.01 -15.62
N SER A 84 -9.86 -9.14 -14.52
CA SER A 84 -11.33 -9.03 -14.52
C SER A 84 -11.84 -8.47 -13.20
N LEU A 85 -12.93 -7.70 -13.25
CA LEU A 85 -13.64 -7.17 -12.10
C LEU A 85 -15.08 -7.67 -12.11
N THR A 86 -15.58 -8.19 -10.98
CA THR A 86 -17.00 -8.50 -10.83
C THR A 86 -17.67 -7.41 -10.00
N TYR A 87 -18.62 -6.72 -10.61
CA TYR A 87 -19.45 -5.69 -10.00
C TYR A 87 -20.81 -6.28 -9.62
N THR A 88 -21.29 -5.98 -8.41
CA THR A 88 -22.64 -6.39 -7.96
C THR A 88 -23.49 -5.13 -7.78
N GLY A 89 -24.43 -4.90 -8.68
CA GLY A 89 -25.29 -3.70 -8.57
C GLY A 89 -26.32 -3.80 -7.44
N ALA A 90 -26.96 -2.67 -7.13
CA ALA A 90 -28.04 -2.56 -6.14
C ALA A 90 -29.22 -3.54 -6.34
N ASN A 91 -29.43 -4.02 -7.57
CA ASN A 91 -30.42 -5.05 -7.89
C ASN A 91 -29.92 -6.48 -7.64
N CYS A 92 -28.80 -6.63 -6.95
CA CYS A 92 -28.09 -7.89 -6.68
C CYS A 92 -27.63 -8.63 -7.95
N VAL A 93 -27.64 -7.97 -9.12
CA VAL A 93 -27.17 -8.56 -10.37
C VAL A 93 -25.66 -8.40 -10.44
N LYS A 94 -24.97 -9.54 -10.57
CA LYS A 94 -23.53 -9.60 -10.77
C LYS A 94 -23.20 -9.50 -12.25
N LYS A 95 -22.22 -8.67 -12.59
CA LYS A 95 -21.65 -8.59 -13.93
C LYS A 95 -20.14 -8.57 -13.84
N THR A 96 -19.50 -9.45 -14.61
CA THR A 96 -18.04 -9.49 -14.74
C THR A 96 -17.62 -8.68 -15.96
N TYR A 97 -16.66 -7.79 -15.76
CA TYR A 97 -16.01 -6.96 -16.77
C TYR A 97 -14.58 -7.47 -16.98
N ALA A 98 -14.18 -7.62 -18.23
CA ALA A 98 -12.86 -8.08 -18.63
C ALA A 98 -11.93 -6.91 -18.95
N ALA A 99 -10.64 -7.17 -19.12
CA ALA A 99 -9.67 -6.18 -19.56
C ALA A 99 -10.14 -5.47 -20.86
N GLY A 100 -10.12 -4.15 -20.85
CA GLY A 100 -10.62 -3.28 -21.91
C GLY A 100 -12.05 -2.78 -21.70
N ASP A 101 -12.84 -3.40 -20.83
CA ASP A 101 -14.19 -2.95 -20.54
C ASP A 101 -14.21 -1.69 -19.67
N THR A 102 -15.24 -0.87 -19.89
CA THR A 102 -15.54 0.31 -19.09
C THR A 102 -17.01 0.30 -18.68
N PHE A 103 -17.31 0.69 -17.45
CA PHE A 103 -18.68 0.93 -17.00
C PHE A 103 -18.77 2.16 -16.11
N ILE A 104 -20.00 2.62 -15.92
CA ILE A 104 -20.33 3.84 -15.17
C ILE A 104 -21.26 3.45 -14.02
N GLU A 105 -20.89 3.88 -12.82
CA GLU A 105 -21.74 3.86 -11.64
C GLU A 105 -22.42 5.22 -11.50
N ILE A 106 -23.75 5.21 -11.39
CA ILE A 106 -24.52 6.43 -11.21
C ILE A 106 -24.58 6.81 -9.72
N PRO A 107 -24.77 8.10 -9.38
CA PRO A 107 -24.74 8.54 -8.00
C PRO A 107 -25.77 7.82 -7.13
N ASN A 108 -25.36 7.49 -5.90
CA ASN A 108 -26.20 6.89 -4.86
C ASN A 108 -26.80 5.52 -5.20
N THR A 109 -26.26 4.80 -6.19
CA THR A 109 -26.53 3.36 -6.36
C THR A 109 -25.44 2.54 -5.69
N SER A 110 -25.84 1.41 -5.11
CA SER A 110 -24.93 0.52 -4.38
C SER A 110 -24.11 -0.37 -5.31
N ALA A 111 -22.86 -0.59 -4.92
CA ALA A 111 -21.84 -1.47 -5.50
C ALA A 111 -21.45 -2.57 -4.50
#